data_AF-A0A2V8Y8U3-F1
#
_entry.id   AF-A0A2V8Y8U3-F1
#
_cell.length_a   1.000
_cell.length_b   1.000
_cell.length_c   1.000
_cell.angle_alpha   90.00
_cell.angle_beta   90.00
_cell.angle_gamma   90.00
#
_symmetry.space_group_name_H-M   'P 1'
#
loop_
_entity.id
_entity.type
_entity.pdbx_description
1 polymer ?
#
loop_
_entity_poly.entity_id
_entity_poly.type
_entity_poly.pdbx_seq_one_letter_code
_entity_poly.pdbx_strand_id
1 'polypeptide(L)'
;MISRTRQGLEGRRSAFCRTPFGCLVGLFASRMFRGGGDAEAGELDIGVGVILILLAMPGLLVSLLMFEKYGSLVRFLRGQGPFNPFSATIPDEYFFIILSLVVTGAATLWRWDAIFLDRRDYINLVPLPRAIFFANLFAILCLAGVFAFVANAASLFLFPVAVVGSQPSLSLFLRFAAGHAAAVFSASVFSFFLIFAPAGLLTALLPSAAFRRVSLAIRFVSVIALSVLLATSFTVPDLLKRVSVTNAHRIVILPPISFLGIARTVWVGRNDTFSVAMAWAAMIAVGLSALIAIVAYTFTFRRSFMRLPELADARPMPRISPSISPIAFLHKRLWRSPSQRACCKFVARSLLRKSLSSLSLHFFVESNTSPPVEFLSIPFILSYCLLVGMRFAFEIPLDLRANWIFRLWLDPDRHDSRSVARRVLLMFSLFCLGPLTFLCTLEFWGWTTALLHTTVWCACTVVLVEILLVRFRKVPFTCQYPPFQSHSPLIVVGYLFGFFIFQTWLPRLDQWSVYDPILAVWFVPLLGSVLGGLSWYRSQMLDMDKRLTFENVSTTIFL
;
A
#
# COMPACT_ATOMS: atom_id res chain seq x y z
N MET A 1 10.97 -8.93 -38.61
CA MET A 1 11.75 -9.60 -37.55
C MET A 1 10.95 -9.76 -36.25
N ILE A 2 10.30 -8.71 -35.75
CA ILE A 2 9.43 -8.74 -34.54
C ILE A 2 8.21 -9.68 -34.69
N SER A 3 7.62 -9.80 -35.87
CA SER A 3 6.50 -10.72 -36.13
C SER A 3 6.90 -12.20 -36.05
N ARG A 4 8.07 -12.56 -36.57
CA ARG A 4 8.61 -13.94 -36.50
C ARG A 4 9.01 -14.33 -35.08
N THR A 5 9.61 -13.42 -34.31
CA THR A 5 9.95 -13.68 -32.91
C THR A 5 8.70 -13.82 -32.05
N ARG A 6 7.66 -13.02 -32.30
CA ARG A 6 6.35 -13.14 -31.65
C ARG A 6 5.68 -14.49 -31.96
N GLN A 7 5.60 -14.88 -33.23
CA GLN A 7 5.05 -16.20 -33.62
C GLN A 7 5.83 -17.37 -33.00
N GLY A 8 7.16 -17.27 -32.93
CA GLY A 8 7.98 -18.29 -32.27
C GLY A 8 7.73 -18.39 -30.76
N LEU A 9 7.52 -17.25 -30.08
CA LEU A 9 7.16 -17.19 -28.66
C LEU A 9 5.75 -17.73 -28.42
N GLU A 10 4.78 -17.40 -29.26
CA GLU A 10 3.42 -17.91 -29.20
C GLU A 10 3.38 -19.43 -29.44
N GLY A 11 4.18 -19.93 -30.39
CA GLY A 11 4.38 -21.36 -30.62
C GLY A 11 4.91 -22.09 -29.39
N ARG A 12 5.99 -21.58 -28.77
CA ARG A 12 6.58 -22.16 -27.55
C ARG A 12 5.62 -22.10 -26.36
N ARG A 13 4.91 -20.98 -26.19
CA ARG A 13 3.88 -20.83 -25.15
C ARG A 13 2.77 -21.86 -25.33
N SER A 14 2.28 -22.03 -26.55
CA SER A 14 1.21 -22.99 -26.84
C SER A 14 1.66 -24.45 -26.60
N ALA A 15 2.90 -24.78 -26.97
CA ALA A 15 3.48 -26.09 -26.68
C ALA A 15 3.62 -26.35 -25.16
N PHE A 16 4.10 -25.35 -24.39
CA PHE A 16 4.18 -25.46 -22.94
C PHE A 16 2.81 -25.64 -22.30
N CYS A 17 1.80 -24.85 -22.70
CA CYS A 17 0.43 -24.95 -22.19
C CYS A 17 -0.25 -26.28 -22.52
N ARG A 18 0.19 -27.01 -23.55
CA ARG A 18 -0.29 -28.36 -23.86
C ARG A 18 0.27 -29.45 -22.94
N THR A 19 1.37 -29.18 -22.24
CA THR A 19 1.87 -30.11 -21.21
C THR A 19 0.96 -30.06 -19.98
N PRO A 20 0.77 -31.18 -19.25
CA PRO A 20 -0.08 -31.20 -18.05
C PRO A 20 0.40 -30.21 -16.99
N PHE A 21 1.72 -30.06 -16.83
CA PHE A 21 2.31 -29.07 -15.92
C PHE A 21 2.02 -27.62 -16.36
N GLY A 22 2.26 -27.30 -17.63
CA GLY A 22 2.02 -25.95 -18.14
C GLY A 22 0.54 -25.55 -18.16
N CYS A 23 -0.36 -26.52 -18.34
CA CYS A 23 -1.80 -26.32 -18.19
C CYS A 23 -2.15 -25.94 -16.74
N LEU A 24 -1.64 -26.69 -15.74
CA LEU A 24 -1.84 -26.38 -14.31
C LEU A 24 -1.28 -25.00 -13.93
N VAL A 25 -0.07 -24.67 -14.37
CA VAL A 25 0.54 -23.35 -14.17
C VAL A 25 -0.37 -22.25 -14.75
N GLY A 26 -0.88 -22.46 -15.97
CA GLY A 26 -1.79 -21.52 -16.64
C GLY A 26 -3.09 -21.32 -15.86
N LEU A 27 -3.67 -22.39 -15.35
CA LEU A 27 -4.89 -22.34 -14.52
C LEU A 27 -4.63 -21.58 -13.21
N PHE A 28 -3.56 -21.88 -12.47
CA PHE A 28 -3.24 -21.17 -11.23
C PHE A 28 -2.89 -19.71 -11.46
N ALA A 29 -2.13 -19.40 -12.51
CA ALA A 29 -1.85 -18.02 -12.89
C ALA A 29 -3.17 -17.28 -13.20
N SER A 30 -4.06 -17.89 -13.99
CA SER A 30 -5.36 -17.30 -14.30
C SER A 30 -6.20 -17.04 -13.05
N ARG A 31 -6.22 -17.97 -12.09
CA ARG A 31 -6.90 -17.78 -10.79
C ARG A 31 -6.33 -16.59 -10.02
N MET A 32 -5.00 -16.53 -9.92
CA MET A 32 -4.31 -15.46 -9.20
C MET A 32 -4.61 -14.08 -9.79
N PHE A 33 -4.82 -13.96 -11.10
CA PHE A 33 -5.21 -12.71 -11.76
C PHE A 33 -6.72 -12.42 -11.72
N ARG A 34 -7.58 -13.45 -11.75
CA ARG A 34 -9.06 -13.29 -11.87
C ARG A 34 -9.79 -12.85 -10.59
N GLY A 35 -9.31 -13.23 -9.40
CA GLY A 35 -10.00 -12.89 -8.14
C GLY A 35 -11.30 -13.69 -7.96
N GLY A 36 -11.61 -14.11 -6.72
CA GLY A 36 -12.64 -15.12 -6.42
C GLY A 36 -14.12 -14.67 -6.52
N GLY A 37 -14.48 -13.73 -7.39
CA GLY A 37 -15.86 -13.29 -7.61
C GLY A 37 -16.42 -13.83 -8.94
N ASP A 38 -17.65 -14.33 -8.91
CA ASP A 38 -18.31 -15.05 -10.01
C ASP A 38 -18.30 -14.32 -11.37
N ALA A 39 -18.17 -15.17 -12.39
CA ALA A 39 -18.19 -14.98 -13.84
C ALA A 39 -18.98 -13.79 -14.42
N GLU A 40 -18.29 -12.99 -15.24
CA GLU A 40 -18.75 -12.60 -16.58
C GLU A 40 -17.53 -12.36 -17.48
N ALA A 41 -17.44 -13.13 -18.57
CA ALA A 41 -16.22 -13.39 -19.34
C ALA A 41 -15.74 -12.23 -20.25
N GLY A 42 -16.35 -11.03 -20.18
CA GLY A 42 -16.13 -9.93 -21.14
C GLY A 42 -15.34 -8.71 -20.63
N GLU A 43 -15.41 -8.38 -19.34
CA GLU A 43 -14.75 -7.19 -18.77
C GLU A 43 -13.31 -7.46 -18.22
N LEU A 44 -12.83 -8.70 -18.40
CA LEU A 44 -11.69 -9.29 -17.70
C LEU A 44 -10.28 -8.80 -18.13
N ASP A 45 -10.10 -8.30 -19.35
CA ASP A 45 -8.77 -7.87 -19.82
C ASP A 45 -8.45 -6.41 -19.42
N ILE A 46 -9.47 -5.58 -19.23
CA ILE A 46 -9.30 -4.16 -18.89
C ILE A 46 -8.82 -4.03 -17.43
N GLY A 47 -9.33 -4.86 -16.51
CA GLY A 47 -8.97 -4.80 -15.10
C GLY A 47 -7.49 -5.08 -14.82
N VAL A 48 -6.95 -6.18 -15.36
CA VAL A 48 -5.55 -6.58 -15.11
C VAL A 48 -4.57 -5.56 -15.69
N GLY A 49 -4.81 -5.07 -16.91
CA GLY A 49 -3.97 -4.03 -17.52
C GLY A 49 -3.92 -2.77 -16.68
N VAL A 50 -5.07 -2.29 -16.21
CA VAL A 50 -5.17 -1.10 -15.35
C VAL A 50 -4.44 -1.28 -14.03
N ILE A 51 -4.52 -2.45 -13.40
CA ILE A 51 -3.78 -2.75 -12.16
C ILE A 51 -2.28 -2.67 -12.40
N LEU A 52 -1.78 -3.27 -13.49
CA LEU A 52 -0.36 -3.25 -13.82
C LEU A 52 0.11 -1.82 -14.11
N ILE A 53 -0.71 -1.01 -14.80
CA ILE A 53 -0.44 0.41 -15.02
C ILE A 53 -0.36 1.15 -13.68
N LEU A 54 -1.35 0.97 -12.80
CA LEU A 54 -1.37 1.61 -11.48
C LEU A 54 -0.14 1.23 -10.64
N LEU A 55 0.33 -0.02 -10.75
CA LEU A 55 1.51 -0.51 -10.06
C LEU A 55 2.82 0.09 -10.63
N ALA A 56 2.88 0.32 -11.94
CA ALA A 56 4.05 0.90 -12.63
C ALA A 56 4.14 2.43 -12.52
N MET A 57 2.99 3.12 -12.38
CA MET A 57 2.90 4.58 -12.42
C MET A 57 3.79 5.31 -11.40
N PRO A 58 3.86 4.90 -10.11
CA PRO A 58 4.72 5.56 -9.14
C PRO A 58 6.20 5.52 -9.55
N GLY A 59 6.69 4.36 -10.01
CA GLY A 59 8.06 4.20 -10.47
C GLY A 59 8.34 5.07 -11.70
N LEU A 60 7.42 5.08 -12.67
CA LEU A 60 7.52 5.91 -13.86
C LEU A 60 7.59 7.41 -13.54
N LEU A 61 6.64 7.90 -12.74
CA LEU A 61 6.53 9.32 -12.45
C LEU A 61 7.73 9.83 -11.65
N VAL A 62 8.17 9.08 -10.62
CA VAL A 62 9.34 9.46 -9.84
C VAL A 62 10.59 9.47 -10.71
N SER A 63 10.80 8.46 -11.56
CA SER A 63 11.96 8.46 -12.47
C SER A 63 11.93 9.60 -13.48
N LEU A 64 10.75 10.04 -13.94
CA LEU A 64 10.64 11.23 -14.78
C LEU A 64 11.02 12.51 -14.03
N LEU A 65 10.59 12.65 -12.77
CA LEU A 65 10.97 13.79 -11.92
C LEU A 65 12.48 13.85 -11.67
N MET A 66 13.19 12.72 -11.70
CA MET A 66 14.66 12.70 -11.55
C MET A 66 15.39 13.44 -12.68
N PHE A 67 14.80 13.57 -13.88
CA PHE A 67 15.41 14.37 -14.95
C PHE A 67 15.49 15.86 -14.59
N GLU A 68 14.59 16.36 -13.74
CA GLU A 68 14.68 17.74 -13.24
C GLU A 68 15.89 17.92 -12.32
N LYS A 69 16.18 16.91 -11.49
CA LYS A 69 17.27 16.94 -10.50
C LYS A 69 18.63 16.67 -11.13
N TYR A 70 18.73 15.73 -12.08
CA TYR A 70 20.00 15.27 -12.64
C TYR A 70 20.29 15.77 -14.06
N GLY A 71 19.27 16.24 -14.80
CA GLY A 71 19.41 16.62 -16.19
C GLY A 71 20.41 17.75 -16.41
N SER A 72 21.45 17.49 -17.21
CA SER A 72 22.51 18.46 -17.51
C SER A 72 21.96 19.74 -18.13
N LEU A 73 20.97 19.62 -19.03
CA LEU A 73 20.30 20.75 -19.67
C LEU A 73 19.54 21.63 -18.66
N VAL A 74 18.72 21.03 -17.80
CA VAL A 74 17.92 21.77 -16.80
C VAL A 74 18.84 22.49 -15.81
N ARG A 75 19.93 21.83 -15.41
CA ARG A 75 20.92 22.41 -14.49
C ARG A 75 21.74 23.53 -15.14
N PHE A 76 22.09 23.38 -16.42
CA PHE A 76 22.70 24.44 -17.22
C PHE A 76 21.77 25.67 -17.30
N LEU A 77 20.48 25.47 -17.62
CA LEU A 77 19.49 26.54 -17.67
C LEU A 77 19.28 27.24 -16.31
N ARG A 78 19.49 26.52 -15.20
CA ARG A 78 19.41 27.06 -13.82
C ARG A 78 20.70 27.73 -13.35
N GLY A 79 21.77 27.75 -14.15
CA GLY A 79 23.06 28.32 -13.76
C GLY A 79 23.73 27.59 -12.58
N GLN A 80 23.41 26.31 -12.36
CA GLN A 80 23.96 25.55 -11.23
C GLN A 80 25.39 25.10 -11.51
N GLY A 81 26.28 25.27 -10.52
CA GLY A 81 27.70 24.90 -10.61
C GLY A 81 28.00 23.39 -10.60
N PRO A 82 29.27 23.00 -10.32
CA PRO A 82 29.69 21.60 -10.32
C PRO A 82 28.88 20.79 -9.30
N PHE A 83 28.39 19.63 -9.72
CA PHE A 83 27.53 18.74 -8.94
C PHE A 83 28.04 17.32 -9.06
N ASN A 84 28.15 16.68 -7.92
CA ASN A 84 28.52 15.28 -7.86
C ASN A 84 27.23 14.42 -7.87
N PRO A 85 26.88 13.78 -9.00
CA PRO A 85 25.66 12.97 -9.07
C PRO A 85 25.70 11.80 -8.08
N PHE A 86 26.88 11.26 -7.80
CA PHE A 86 27.06 10.04 -7.02
C PHE A 86 26.82 10.19 -5.52
N SER A 87 27.01 11.38 -4.94
CA SER A 87 26.62 11.64 -3.56
C SER A 87 25.13 11.96 -3.45
N ALA A 88 24.56 12.57 -4.48
CA ALA A 88 23.16 12.96 -4.53
C ALA A 88 22.20 11.76 -4.75
N THR A 89 22.68 10.65 -5.33
CA THR A 89 21.87 9.45 -5.66
C THR A 89 21.49 8.61 -4.46
N ILE A 90 22.23 8.68 -3.35
CA ILE A 90 22.00 7.86 -2.15
C ILE A 90 20.56 7.95 -1.62
N PRO A 91 19.99 9.15 -1.35
CA PRO A 91 18.58 9.27 -0.95
C PRO A 91 17.61 8.71 -1.98
N ASP A 92 17.91 8.89 -3.27
CA ASP A 92 16.99 8.53 -4.35
C ASP A 92 17.00 7.02 -4.62
N GLU A 93 18.17 6.37 -4.56
CA GLU A 93 18.31 4.91 -4.59
C GLU A 93 17.55 4.27 -3.43
N TYR A 94 17.69 4.82 -2.22
CA TYR A 94 16.91 4.38 -1.07
C TYR A 94 15.41 4.54 -1.32
N PHE A 95 14.98 5.67 -1.89
CA PHE A 95 13.58 5.90 -2.25
C PHE A 95 13.06 4.83 -3.22
N PHE A 96 13.79 4.51 -4.29
CA PHE A 96 13.36 3.46 -5.23
C PHE A 96 13.32 2.07 -4.59
N ILE A 97 14.24 1.75 -3.67
CA ILE A 97 14.21 0.51 -2.90
C ILE A 97 12.95 0.44 -2.03
N ILE A 98 12.64 1.51 -1.30
CA ILE A 98 11.42 1.59 -0.48
C ILE A 98 10.17 1.49 -1.34
N LEU A 99 10.13 2.24 -2.45
CA LEU A 99 9.00 2.21 -3.37
C LEU A 99 8.76 0.78 -3.88
N SER A 100 9.81 0.08 -4.28
CA SER A 100 9.75 -1.33 -4.71
C SER A 100 9.22 -2.25 -3.59
N LEU A 101 9.73 -2.13 -2.36
CA LEU A 101 9.23 -2.89 -1.21
C LEU A 101 7.74 -2.67 -0.97
N VAL A 102 7.30 -1.42 -0.99
CA VAL A 102 5.93 -1.03 -0.70
C VAL A 102 4.98 -1.47 -1.80
N VAL A 103 5.35 -1.25 -3.06
CA VAL A 103 4.54 -1.57 -4.23
C VAL A 103 4.38 -3.09 -4.37
N THR A 104 5.46 -3.88 -4.31
CA THR A 104 5.32 -5.35 -4.39
C THR A 104 4.67 -5.94 -3.14
N GLY A 105 4.92 -5.35 -1.98
CA GLY A 105 4.31 -5.76 -0.73
C GLY A 105 2.79 -5.55 -0.74
N ALA A 106 2.35 -4.37 -1.17
CA ALA A 106 0.94 -4.04 -1.33
C ALA A 106 0.27 -4.95 -2.37
N ALA A 107 0.92 -5.23 -3.50
CA ALA A 107 0.40 -6.17 -4.51
C ALA A 107 0.23 -7.59 -3.94
N THR A 108 1.18 -8.05 -3.12
CA THR A 108 1.13 -9.36 -2.45
C THR A 108 0.00 -9.42 -1.42
N LEU A 109 -0.16 -8.38 -0.59
CA LEU A 109 -1.27 -8.26 0.37
C LEU A 109 -2.63 -8.23 -0.33
N TRP A 110 -2.70 -7.55 -1.45
CA TRP A 110 -3.93 -7.44 -2.22
C TRP A 110 -4.35 -8.79 -2.83
N ARG A 111 -3.38 -9.62 -3.24
CA ARG A 111 -3.61 -10.98 -3.76
C ARG A 111 -3.55 -12.08 -2.70
N TRP A 112 -3.52 -11.71 -1.42
CA TRP A 112 -3.36 -12.63 -0.29
C TRP A 112 -4.24 -13.89 -0.35
N ASP A 113 -5.52 -13.74 -0.68
CA ASP A 113 -6.48 -14.87 -0.71
C ASP A 113 -6.33 -15.74 -1.97
N ALA A 114 -5.83 -15.19 -3.08
CA ALA A 114 -5.75 -15.90 -4.36
C ALA A 114 -4.48 -16.76 -4.51
N ILE A 115 -3.46 -16.47 -3.70
CA ILE A 115 -2.15 -17.15 -3.74
C ILE A 115 -2.25 -18.60 -3.23
N PHE A 116 -3.10 -18.85 -2.23
CA PHE A 116 -3.34 -20.20 -1.70
C PHE A 116 -4.41 -20.93 -2.49
N LEU A 117 -4.31 -22.27 -2.49
CA LEU A 117 -5.28 -23.14 -3.14
C LEU A 117 -6.58 -23.21 -2.35
N ASP A 118 -7.70 -23.13 -3.07
CA ASP A 118 -9.03 -23.25 -2.48
C ASP A 118 -9.41 -24.71 -2.23
N ARG A 119 -10.40 -24.93 -1.38
CA ARG A 119 -10.94 -26.28 -1.09
C ARG A 119 -11.34 -27.03 -2.38
N ARG A 120 -11.93 -26.33 -3.33
CA ARG A 120 -12.38 -26.90 -4.62
C ARG A 120 -11.22 -27.41 -5.45
N ASP A 121 -10.12 -26.67 -5.47
CA ASP A 121 -8.91 -27.04 -6.21
C ASP A 121 -8.32 -28.33 -5.64
N TYR A 122 -8.26 -28.45 -4.32
CA TYR A 122 -7.78 -29.68 -3.69
C TYR A 122 -8.68 -30.88 -3.99
N ILE A 123 -10.02 -30.75 -3.90
CA ILE A 123 -10.96 -31.86 -4.16
C ILE A 123 -10.85 -32.35 -5.61
N ASN A 124 -10.76 -31.43 -6.57
CA ASN A 124 -10.71 -31.81 -7.99
C ASN A 124 -9.35 -32.40 -8.40
N LEU A 125 -8.27 -32.04 -7.70
CA LEU A 125 -6.91 -32.38 -8.09
C LEU A 125 -6.22 -33.35 -7.11
N VAL A 126 -6.92 -33.93 -6.12
CA VAL A 126 -6.37 -34.92 -5.15
C VAL A 126 -5.43 -35.96 -5.80
N PRO A 127 -5.70 -36.53 -6.99
CA PRO A 127 -4.83 -37.56 -7.58
C PRO A 127 -3.41 -37.10 -7.95
N LEU A 128 -3.13 -35.79 -8.01
CA LEU A 128 -1.88 -35.23 -8.57
C LEU A 128 -1.11 -34.32 -7.58
N PRO A 129 -0.79 -34.75 -6.35
CA PRO A 129 -0.31 -33.86 -5.28
C PRO A 129 1.02 -33.18 -5.61
N ARG A 130 1.99 -33.90 -6.19
CA ARG A 130 3.31 -33.34 -6.53
C ARG A 130 3.23 -32.31 -7.66
N ALA A 131 2.45 -32.61 -8.70
CA ALA A 131 2.30 -31.71 -9.84
C ALA A 131 1.65 -30.38 -9.43
N ILE A 132 0.64 -30.42 -8.56
CA ILE A 132 -0.01 -29.21 -8.03
C ILE A 132 0.96 -28.38 -7.19
N PHE A 133 1.71 -29.03 -6.29
CA PHE A 133 2.65 -28.34 -5.42
C PHE A 133 3.63 -27.49 -6.22
N PHE A 134 4.30 -28.11 -7.21
CA PHE A 134 5.27 -27.43 -8.06
C PHE A 134 4.63 -26.46 -9.05
N ALA A 135 3.48 -26.80 -9.64
CA ALA A 135 2.81 -25.90 -10.58
C ALA A 135 2.31 -24.63 -9.89
N ASN A 136 1.72 -24.75 -8.69
CA ASN A 136 1.27 -23.60 -7.92
C ASN A 136 2.47 -22.79 -7.40
N LEU A 137 3.53 -23.44 -6.88
CA LEU A 137 4.75 -22.74 -6.47
C LEU A 137 5.38 -21.95 -7.64
N PHE A 138 5.47 -22.58 -8.81
CA PHE A 138 5.98 -21.92 -10.01
C PHE A 138 5.11 -20.74 -10.42
N ALA A 139 3.78 -20.89 -10.41
CA ALA A 139 2.87 -19.80 -10.72
C ALA A 139 3.00 -18.63 -9.72
N ILE A 140 3.23 -18.91 -8.43
CA ILE A 140 3.48 -17.91 -7.39
C ILE A 140 4.79 -17.15 -7.68
N LEU A 141 5.86 -17.87 -8.02
CA LEU A 141 7.15 -17.25 -8.38
C LEU A 141 7.04 -16.41 -9.66
N CYS A 142 6.29 -16.87 -10.67
CA CYS A 142 6.00 -16.08 -11.86
C CYS A 142 5.22 -14.80 -11.52
N LEU A 143 4.21 -14.88 -10.65
CA LEU A 143 3.46 -13.71 -10.20
C LEU A 143 4.36 -12.70 -9.48
N ALA A 144 5.21 -13.19 -8.55
CA ALA A 144 6.19 -12.36 -7.86
C ALA A 144 7.14 -11.66 -8.84
N GLY A 145 7.64 -12.40 -9.84
CA GLY A 145 8.49 -11.87 -10.90
C GLY A 145 7.80 -10.80 -11.75
N VAL A 146 6.54 -11.01 -12.12
CA VAL A 146 5.75 -10.01 -12.88
C VAL A 146 5.55 -8.74 -12.06
N PHE A 147 5.17 -8.84 -10.79
CA PHE A 147 4.99 -7.66 -9.94
C PHE A 147 6.31 -6.92 -9.70
N ALA A 148 7.40 -7.66 -9.44
CA ALA A 148 8.73 -7.07 -9.29
C ALA A 148 9.20 -6.38 -10.58
N PHE A 149 8.94 -6.96 -11.75
CA PHE A 149 9.29 -6.34 -13.02
C PHE A 149 8.43 -5.10 -13.30
N VAL A 150 7.11 -5.20 -13.18
CA VAL A 150 6.18 -4.11 -13.51
C VAL A 150 6.36 -2.91 -12.59
N ALA A 151 6.59 -3.13 -11.29
CA ALA A 151 6.83 -2.07 -10.32
C ALA A 151 8.10 -1.25 -10.65
N ASN A 152 9.10 -1.88 -11.27
CA ASN A 152 10.44 -1.32 -11.42
C ASN A 152 10.85 -1.10 -12.89
N ALA A 153 10.08 -1.55 -13.87
CA ALA A 153 10.43 -1.51 -15.28
C ALA A 153 10.84 -0.10 -15.73
N ALA A 154 10.10 0.93 -15.29
CA ALA A 154 10.42 2.31 -15.63
C ALA A 154 11.72 2.80 -14.95
N SER A 155 11.91 2.50 -13.67
CA SER A 155 13.10 2.96 -12.93
C SER A 155 14.39 2.29 -13.40
N LEU A 156 14.32 1.03 -13.84
CA LEU A 156 15.46 0.31 -14.41
C LEU A 156 16.10 1.03 -15.61
N PHE A 157 15.31 1.74 -16.41
CA PHE A 157 15.81 2.47 -17.57
C PHE A 157 15.96 3.96 -17.29
N LEU A 158 14.91 4.61 -16.78
CA LEU A 158 14.87 6.07 -16.68
C LEU A 158 15.82 6.61 -15.61
N PHE A 159 15.97 5.92 -14.47
CA PHE A 159 16.82 6.42 -13.39
C PHE A 159 18.33 6.38 -13.76
N PRO A 160 18.90 5.26 -14.28
CA PRO A 160 20.27 5.26 -14.78
C PRO A 160 20.52 6.28 -15.90
N VAL A 161 19.56 6.47 -16.81
CA VAL A 161 19.67 7.47 -17.87
C VAL A 161 19.70 8.89 -17.30
N ALA A 162 18.85 9.20 -16.32
CA ALA A 162 18.83 10.51 -15.68
C ALA A 162 20.16 10.83 -14.97
N VAL A 163 20.73 9.87 -14.24
CA VAL A 163 21.93 10.08 -13.40
C VAL A 163 23.22 10.02 -14.21
N VAL A 164 23.39 8.99 -15.05
CA VAL A 164 24.66 8.67 -15.72
C VAL A 164 24.62 9.01 -17.21
N GLY A 165 23.46 9.35 -17.80
CA GLY A 165 23.33 9.59 -19.23
C GLY A 165 24.16 10.76 -19.78
N SER A 166 24.65 11.65 -18.92
CA SER A 166 25.58 12.73 -19.29
C SER A 166 27.05 12.32 -19.25
N GLN A 167 27.38 11.14 -18.74
CA GLN A 167 28.75 10.63 -18.62
C GLN A 167 29.14 9.86 -19.89
N PRO A 168 30.40 9.98 -20.37
CA PRO A 168 30.84 9.34 -21.61
C PRO A 168 31.09 7.82 -21.47
N SER A 169 30.90 7.22 -20.29
CA SER A 169 31.32 5.85 -20.00
C SER A 169 30.16 4.83 -19.98
N LEU A 170 30.06 4.03 -21.04
CA LEU A 170 29.06 2.95 -21.14
C LEU A 170 29.21 1.89 -20.03
N SER A 171 30.45 1.57 -19.65
CA SER A 171 30.73 0.61 -18.57
C SER A 171 30.16 1.07 -17.22
N LEU A 172 30.29 2.36 -16.90
CA LEU A 172 29.72 2.96 -15.69
C LEU A 172 28.18 2.90 -15.75
N PHE A 173 27.58 3.26 -16.89
CA PHE A 173 26.14 3.18 -17.09
C PHE A 173 25.61 1.76 -16.85
N LEU A 174 26.24 0.75 -17.45
CA LEU A 174 25.83 -0.65 -17.29
C LEU A 174 26.00 -1.15 -15.85
N ARG A 175 27.10 -0.79 -15.17
CA ARG A 175 27.32 -1.14 -13.76
C ARG A 175 26.31 -0.48 -12.84
N PHE A 176 26.03 0.80 -13.04
CA PHE A 176 25.03 1.54 -12.26
C PHE A 176 23.63 0.96 -12.47
N ALA A 177 23.24 0.72 -13.72
CA ALA A 177 21.95 0.10 -14.05
C ALA A 177 21.84 -1.31 -13.45
N ALA A 178 22.89 -2.14 -13.54
CA ALA A 178 22.90 -3.47 -12.95
C ALA A 178 22.83 -3.43 -11.41
N GLY A 179 23.53 -2.50 -10.77
CA GLY A 179 23.48 -2.30 -9.31
C GLY A 179 22.10 -1.87 -8.84
N HIS A 180 21.51 -0.88 -9.51
CA HIS A 180 20.13 -0.44 -9.23
C HIS A 180 19.13 -1.59 -9.44
N ALA A 181 19.23 -2.30 -10.56
CA ALA A 181 18.38 -3.45 -10.84
C ALA A 181 18.48 -4.51 -9.74
N ALA A 182 19.70 -4.92 -9.38
CA ALA A 182 19.93 -5.94 -8.36
C ALA A 182 19.33 -5.54 -7.01
N ALA A 183 19.52 -4.28 -6.58
CA ALA A 183 18.99 -3.79 -5.31
C ALA A 183 17.46 -3.79 -5.29
N VAL A 184 16.85 -3.23 -6.33
CA VAL A 184 15.40 -3.01 -6.39
C VAL A 184 14.64 -4.33 -6.60
N PHE A 185 15.18 -5.27 -7.40
CA PHE A 185 14.63 -6.63 -7.52
C PHE A 185 14.78 -7.45 -6.24
N SER A 186 15.95 -7.40 -5.58
CA SER A 186 16.16 -8.11 -4.31
C SER A 186 15.20 -7.60 -3.24
N ALA A 187 14.98 -6.29 -3.20
CA ALA A 187 13.99 -5.67 -2.32
C ALA A 187 12.56 -6.17 -2.65
N SER A 188 12.17 -6.16 -3.92
CA SER A 188 10.86 -6.70 -4.36
C SER A 188 10.64 -8.15 -3.90
N VAL A 189 11.63 -9.02 -4.13
CA VAL A 189 11.59 -10.44 -3.76
C VAL A 189 11.49 -10.61 -2.25
N PHE A 190 12.28 -9.84 -1.49
CA PHE A 190 12.21 -9.84 -0.03
C PHE A 190 10.82 -9.44 0.48
N SER A 191 10.25 -8.34 -0.02
CA SER A 191 8.91 -7.88 0.41
C SER A 191 7.82 -8.90 0.09
N PHE A 192 7.89 -9.53 -1.09
CA PHE A 192 6.97 -10.60 -1.47
C PHE A 192 7.00 -11.75 -0.45
N PHE A 193 8.20 -12.28 -0.16
CA PHE A 193 8.34 -13.38 0.80
C PHE A 193 8.04 -12.99 2.24
N LEU A 194 8.38 -11.76 2.64
CA LEU A 194 8.09 -11.23 3.98
C LEU A 194 6.59 -11.20 4.28
N ILE A 195 5.76 -10.93 3.27
CA ILE A 195 4.30 -10.90 3.41
C ILE A 195 3.69 -12.29 3.22
N PHE A 196 4.22 -13.05 2.25
CA PHE A 196 3.75 -14.39 1.96
C PHE A 196 4.03 -15.39 3.10
N ALA A 197 5.18 -15.29 3.78
CA ALA A 197 5.56 -16.21 4.85
C ALA A 197 4.57 -16.22 6.04
N PRO A 198 4.18 -15.06 6.62
CA PRO A 198 3.11 -14.99 7.62
C PRO A 198 1.79 -15.57 7.08
N ALA A 199 1.44 -15.31 5.82
CA ALA A 199 0.22 -15.86 5.22
C ALA A 199 0.20 -17.39 5.22
N GLY A 200 1.31 -18.00 4.80
CA GLY A 200 1.49 -19.44 4.80
C GLY A 200 1.46 -19.99 6.22
N LEU A 201 2.22 -19.38 7.13
CA LEU A 201 2.33 -19.81 8.53
C LEU A 201 0.98 -19.75 9.26
N LEU A 202 0.20 -18.68 9.06
CA LEU A 202 -1.13 -18.55 9.65
C LEU A 202 -2.09 -19.64 9.16
N THR A 203 -2.08 -19.89 7.86
CA THR A 203 -2.90 -20.94 7.25
C THR A 203 -2.47 -22.32 7.76
N ALA A 204 -1.17 -22.49 7.98
CA ALA A 204 -0.60 -23.74 8.40
C ALA A 204 -0.69 -24.00 9.92
N LEU A 205 -0.88 -22.98 10.76
CA LEU A 205 -0.99 -23.13 12.22
C LEU A 205 -2.44 -23.00 12.73
N LEU A 206 -3.26 -22.08 12.22
CA LEU A 206 -4.55 -21.75 12.83
C LEU A 206 -5.76 -22.54 12.27
N PRO A 207 -6.77 -22.84 13.11
CA PRO A 207 -8.10 -23.26 12.66
C PRO A 207 -8.83 -22.14 11.91
N SER A 208 -9.79 -22.48 11.05
CA SER A 208 -10.50 -21.53 10.16
C SER A 208 -11.12 -20.32 10.87
N ALA A 209 -11.66 -20.50 12.08
CA ALA A 209 -12.25 -19.42 12.88
C ALA A 209 -11.21 -18.43 13.39
N ALA A 210 -10.04 -18.91 13.82
CA ALA A 210 -8.95 -18.08 14.33
C ALA A 210 -8.12 -17.47 13.19
N PHE A 211 -7.91 -18.21 12.10
CA PHE A 211 -7.30 -17.72 10.87
C PHE A 211 -7.96 -16.44 10.38
N ARG A 212 -9.30 -16.41 10.35
CA ARG A 212 -10.05 -15.23 9.90
C ARG A 212 -9.86 -13.99 10.81
N ARG A 213 -9.64 -14.17 12.11
CA ARG A 213 -9.40 -13.06 13.04
C ARG A 213 -7.97 -12.54 12.91
N VAL A 214 -7.00 -13.45 12.94
CA VAL A 214 -5.58 -13.12 12.94
C VAL A 214 -5.11 -12.65 11.56
N SER A 215 -5.64 -13.21 10.46
CA SER A 215 -5.31 -12.79 9.10
C SER A 215 -5.70 -11.33 8.85
N LEU A 216 -6.86 -10.88 9.33
CA LEU A 216 -7.27 -9.48 9.19
C LEU A 216 -6.33 -8.55 9.96
N ALA A 217 -5.99 -8.91 11.20
CA ALA A 217 -5.04 -8.14 12.00
C ALA A 217 -3.66 -8.05 11.33
N ILE A 218 -3.13 -9.15 10.81
CA ILE A 218 -1.83 -9.17 10.14
C ILE A 218 -1.86 -8.36 8.85
N ARG A 219 -2.89 -8.49 8.01
CA ARG A 219 -3.02 -7.64 6.81
C ARG A 219 -3.00 -6.16 7.17
N PHE A 220 -3.73 -5.78 8.21
CA PHE A 220 -3.79 -4.39 8.64
C PHE A 220 -2.44 -3.90 9.19
N VAL A 221 -1.78 -4.69 10.03
CA VAL A 221 -0.43 -4.39 10.53
C VAL A 221 0.56 -4.29 9.37
N SER A 222 0.49 -5.17 8.38
CA SER A 222 1.34 -5.11 7.18
C SER A 222 1.10 -3.83 6.37
N VAL A 223 -0.16 -3.41 6.19
CA VAL A 223 -0.45 -2.13 5.50
C VAL A 223 0.14 -0.94 6.26
N ILE A 224 0.00 -0.90 7.58
CA ILE A 224 0.64 0.14 8.41
C ILE A 224 2.16 0.07 8.27
N ALA A 225 2.76 -1.12 8.39
CA ALA A 225 4.20 -1.30 8.30
C ALA A 225 4.75 -0.85 6.94
N LEU A 226 4.09 -1.20 5.83
CA LEU A 226 4.44 -0.70 4.50
C LEU A 226 4.28 0.82 4.39
N SER A 227 3.24 1.41 5.00
CA SER A 227 3.05 2.86 5.00
C SER A 227 4.13 3.59 5.82
N VAL A 228 4.53 3.01 6.95
CA VAL A 228 5.64 3.51 7.78
C VAL A 228 6.96 3.40 7.01
N LEU A 229 7.22 2.28 6.34
CA LEU A 229 8.38 2.12 5.46
C LEU A 229 8.39 3.18 4.34
N LEU A 230 7.23 3.49 3.75
CA LEU A 230 7.15 4.58 2.77
C LEU A 230 7.54 5.93 3.40
N ALA A 231 7.08 6.20 4.62
CA ALA A 231 7.45 7.41 5.34
C ALA A 231 8.96 7.48 5.67
N THR A 232 9.62 6.35 5.96
CA THR A 232 11.07 6.33 6.22
C THR A 232 11.88 6.79 5.02
N SER A 233 11.35 6.66 3.80
CA SER A 233 12.00 7.13 2.58
C SER A 233 12.37 8.62 2.61
N PHE A 234 11.66 9.42 3.39
CA PHE A 234 11.87 10.87 3.46
C PHE A 234 12.69 11.30 4.67
N THR A 235 12.78 10.44 5.70
CA THR A 235 13.45 10.78 6.97
C THR A 235 14.84 10.16 7.08
N VAL A 236 14.99 8.92 6.63
CA VAL A 236 16.22 8.14 6.78
C VAL A 236 17.39 8.70 6.00
N PRO A 237 17.26 9.24 4.77
CA PRO A 237 18.43 9.76 4.07
C PRO A 237 19.12 10.93 4.77
N ASP A 238 18.38 11.78 5.47
CA ASP A 238 18.96 12.86 6.26
C ASP A 238 19.49 12.37 7.61
N LEU A 239 18.88 11.33 8.17
CA LEU A 239 19.45 10.62 9.32
C LEU A 239 20.80 9.98 8.97
N LEU A 240 20.90 9.32 7.82
CA LEU A 240 22.14 8.67 7.35
C LEU A 240 23.30 9.66 7.16
N LYS A 241 23.03 10.94 6.87
CA LYS A 241 24.05 11.99 6.81
C LYS A 241 24.55 12.43 8.20
N ARG A 242 23.73 12.27 9.24
CA ARG A 242 23.98 12.79 10.60
C ARG A 242 24.45 11.72 11.59
N VAL A 243 24.29 10.44 11.28
CA VAL A 243 24.62 9.33 12.19
C VAL A 243 26.13 9.11 12.30
N SER A 244 26.62 8.99 13.53
CA SER A 244 28.00 8.61 13.84
C SER A 244 28.29 7.16 13.45
N VAL A 245 29.54 6.87 13.08
CA VAL A 245 30.00 5.57 12.53
C VAL A 245 29.63 4.37 13.42
N THR A 246 29.60 4.53 14.74
CA THR A 246 29.26 3.46 15.70
C THR A 246 27.78 3.08 15.74
N ASN A 247 26.87 4.05 15.62
CA ASN A 247 25.42 3.79 15.54
C ASN A 247 25.00 3.32 14.14
N ALA A 248 25.81 3.60 13.12
CA ALA A 248 25.56 3.19 11.74
C ALA A 248 25.45 1.66 11.61
N HIS A 249 26.28 0.88 12.32
CA HIS A 249 26.28 -0.59 12.18
C HIS A 249 24.95 -1.26 12.55
N ARG A 250 24.21 -0.75 13.54
CA ARG A 250 22.90 -1.32 13.94
C ARG A 250 21.78 -0.96 12.95
N ILE A 251 21.81 0.27 12.45
CA ILE A 251 20.82 0.79 11.48
C ILE A 251 21.01 0.13 10.11
N VAL A 252 22.24 -0.18 9.74
CA VAL A 252 22.63 -0.77 8.46
C VAL A 252 22.13 -2.20 8.25
N ILE A 253 21.90 -2.95 9.34
CA ILE A 253 21.38 -4.33 9.25
C ILE A 253 19.89 -4.33 8.88
N LEU A 254 19.18 -3.23 9.12
CA LEU A 254 17.75 -3.14 8.79
C LEU A 254 17.55 -3.37 7.28
N PRO A 255 16.68 -4.32 6.87
CA PRO A 255 16.56 -4.74 5.48
C PRO A 255 16.43 -3.59 4.47
N PRO A 256 15.60 -2.54 4.70
CA PRO A 256 15.45 -1.49 3.70
C PRO A 256 16.73 -0.71 3.42
N ILE A 257 17.57 -0.52 4.44
CA ILE A 257 18.84 0.21 4.34
C ILE A 257 19.90 -0.72 3.76
N SER A 258 19.91 -1.99 4.16
CA SER A 258 20.92 -2.96 3.75
C SER A 258 20.94 -3.18 2.22
N PHE A 259 19.78 -3.13 1.54
CA PHE A 259 19.68 -3.24 0.07
C PHE A 259 20.48 -2.17 -0.69
N LEU A 260 20.72 -1.01 -0.08
CA LEU A 260 21.53 0.05 -0.68
C LEU A 260 22.99 -0.39 -0.89
N GLY A 261 23.48 -1.32 -0.06
CA GLY A 261 24.77 -1.96 -0.25
C GLY A 261 24.88 -2.75 -1.55
N ILE A 262 23.80 -3.40 -1.98
CA ILE A 262 23.81 -4.19 -3.23
C ILE A 262 24.07 -3.27 -4.42
N ALA A 263 23.39 -2.13 -4.50
CA ALA A 263 23.63 -1.18 -5.58
C ALA A 263 25.08 -0.68 -5.57
N ARG A 264 25.54 -0.18 -4.41
CA ARG A 264 26.88 0.40 -4.29
C ARG A 264 28.01 -0.58 -4.54
N THR A 265 27.92 -1.80 -4.04
CA THR A 265 28.98 -2.80 -4.24
C THR A 265 29.18 -3.14 -5.72
N VAL A 266 28.13 -3.05 -6.53
CA VAL A 266 28.18 -3.33 -7.98
C VAL A 266 28.81 -2.18 -8.76
N TRP A 267 28.47 -0.91 -8.45
CA TRP A 267 28.95 0.22 -9.26
C TRP A 267 30.16 0.97 -8.68
N VAL A 268 30.27 1.12 -7.36
CA VAL A 268 31.46 1.71 -6.68
C VAL A 268 32.59 0.68 -6.59
N GLY A 269 32.24 -0.60 -6.46
CA GLY A 269 33.17 -1.70 -6.26
C GLY A 269 33.23 -2.19 -4.82
N ARG A 270 33.96 -3.28 -4.58
CA ARG A 270 34.03 -3.98 -3.28
C ARG A 270 35.03 -3.37 -2.28
N ASN A 271 35.56 -2.18 -2.59
CA ASN A 271 36.61 -1.54 -1.80
C ASN A 271 36.07 -0.89 -0.51
N ASP A 272 34.77 -0.57 -0.47
CA ASP A 272 34.10 -0.06 0.72
C ASP A 272 33.56 -1.22 1.57
N THR A 273 34.23 -1.50 2.69
CA THR A 273 33.84 -2.54 3.66
C THR A 273 32.44 -2.31 4.21
N PHE A 274 32.02 -1.05 4.33
CA PHE A 274 30.69 -0.68 4.80
C PHE A 274 29.62 -1.18 3.84
N SER A 275 29.69 -0.80 2.56
CA SER A 275 28.75 -1.23 1.52
C SER A 275 28.67 -2.75 1.37
N VAL A 276 29.79 -3.46 1.52
CA VAL A 276 29.85 -4.93 1.47
C VAL A 276 29.08 -5.56 2.65
N ALA A 277 29.24 -5.03 3.86
CA ALA A 277 28.51 -5.54 5.02
C ALA A 277 26.98 -5.34 4.86
N MET A 278 26.56 -4.19 4.33
CA MET A 278 25.14 -3.94 4.03
C MET A 278 24.60 -4.94 3.00
N ALA A 279 25.34 -5.17 1.91
CA ALA A 279 24.95 -6.10 0.86
C ALA A 279 24.78 -7.54 1.39
N TRP A 280 25.69 -7.98 2.27
CA TRP A 280 25.58 -9.29 2.93
C TRP A 280 24.33 -9.39 3.82
N ALA A 281 24.06 -8.37 4.63
CA ALA A 281 22.85 -8.34 5.46
C ALA A 281 21.57 -8.41 4.60
N ALA A 282 21.54 -7.73 3.46
CA ALA A 282 20.43 -7.79 2.51
C ALA A 282 20.25 -9.20 1.92
N MET A 283 21.34 -9.84 1.49
CA MET A 283 21.30 -11.19 0.94
C MET A 283 20.85 -12.23 1.97
N ILE A 284 21.28 -12.10 3.23
CA ILE A 284 20.83 -12.95 4.33
C ILE A 284 19.32 -12.74 4.58
N ALA A 285 18.83 -11.50 4.57
CA ALA A 285 17.41 -11.20 4.75
C ALA A 285 16.54 -11.80 3.63
N VAL A 286 16.98 -11.68 2.37
CA VAL A 286 16.31 -12.32 1.21
C VAL A 286 16.32 -13.84 1.37
N GLY A 287 17.47 -14.44 1.67
CA GLY A 287 17.61 -15.89 1.83
C GLY A 287 16.76 -16.44 2.97
N LEU A 288 16.75 -15.77 4.13
CA LEU A 288 15.96 -16.16 5.29
C LEU A 288 14.46 -16.03 5.03
N SER A 289 14.01 -14.93 4.43
CA SER A 289 12.60 -14.73 4.09
C SER A 289 12.11 -15.76 3.07
N ALA A 290 12.92 -16.07 2.04
CA ALA A 290 12.61 -17.12 1.06
C ALA A 290 12.55 -18.52 1.70
N LEU A 291 13.49 -18.84 2.60
CA LEU A 291 13.51 -20.12 3.32
C LEU A 291 12.25 -20.27 4.18
N ILE A 292 11.91 -19.25 4.98
CA ILE A 292 10.70 -19.26 5.82
C ILE A 292 9.45 -19.38 4.94
N ALA A 293 9.38 -18.68 3.81
CA ALA A 293 8.27 -18.78 2.86
C ALA A 293 8.10 -20.20 2.27
N ILE A 294 9.20 -20.86 1.88
CA ILE A 294 9.16 -22.23 1.34
C ILE A 294 8.72 -23.22 2.42
N VAL A 295 9.25 -23.10 3.64
CA VAL A 295 8.87 -23.94 4.78
C VAL A 295 7.39 -23.74 5.11
N ALA A 296 6.94 -22.47 5.20
CA ALA A 296 5.55 -22.13 5.44
C ALA A 296 4.64 -22.71 4.36
N TYR A 297 4.95 -22.52 3.08
CA TYR A 297 4.19 -23.06 1.96
C TYR A 297 4.11 -24.60 1.99
N THR A 298 5.23 -25.27 2.25
CA THR A 298 5.29 -26.73 2.36
C THR A 298 4.43 -27.24 3.49
N PHE A 299 4.46 -26.57 4.64
CA PHE A 299 3.65 -26.92 5.80
C PHE A 299 2.16 -26.63 5.57
N THR A 300 1.82 -25.49 4.93
CA THR A 300 0.45 -25.17 4.51
C THR A 300 -0.09 -26.24 3.57
N PHE A 301 0.67 -26.61 2.54
CA PHE A 301 0.26 -27.60 1.56
C PHE A 301 0.03 -28.98 2.21
N ARG A 302 0.98 -29.43 3.03
CA ARG A 302 0.87 -30.70 3.76
C ARG A 302 -0.36 -30.72 4.67
N ARG A 303 -0.59 -29.66 5.45
CA ARG A 303 -1.75 -29.58 6.35
C ARG A 303 -3.08 -29.52 5.60
N SER A 304 -3.17 -28.70 4.55
CA SER A 304 -4.38 -28.60 3.73
C SER A 304 -4.73 -29.91 3.04
N PHE A 305 -3.71 -30.67 2.58
CA PHE A 305 -3.90 -31.99 2.01
C PHE A 305 -4.40 -33.02 3.04
N MET A 306 -3.84 -33.01 4.25
CA MET A 306 -4.25 -33.94 5.32
C MET A 306 -5.66 -33.66 5.88
N ARG A 307 -6.14 -32.40 5.82
CA ARG A 307 -7.47 -32.00 6.33
C ARG A 307 -8.60 -32.05 5.31
N LEU A 308 -8.32 -32.44 4.07
CA LEU A 308 -9.33 -32.66 3.02
C LEU A 308 -10.51 -33.54 3.48
N PRO A 309 -10.30 -34.65 4.20
CA PRO A 309 -11.38 -35.51 4.70
C PRO A 309 -12.22 -34.82 5.79
N GLU A 310 -11.59 -34.07 6.72
CA GLU A 310 -12.25 -33.44 7.88
C GLU A 310 -13.20 -32.29 7.49
N LEU A 311 -12.99 -31.67 6.32
CA LEU A 311 -13.80 -30.56 5.81
C LEU A 311 -15.06 -31.01 5.06
N ALA A 312 -15.16 -32.30 4.70
CA ALA A 312 -16.40 -32.88 4.15
C ALA A 312 -17.53 -32.90 5.19
N ASP A 313 -17.18 -33.05 6.47
CA ASP A 313 -18.11 -33.15 7.60
C ASP A 313 -18.32 -31.83 8.38
N ALA A 314 -17.85 -30.71 7.85
CA ALA A 314 -17.97 -29.42 8.52
C ALA A 314 -19.44 -28.94 8.56
N ARG A 315 -20.11 -29.19 9.69
CA ARG A 315 -21.44 -28.66 10.04
C ARG A 315 -21.52 -27.13 9.84
N PRO A 316 -22.73 -26.58 9.57
CA PRO A 316 -22.94 -25.14 9.46
C PRO A 316 -22.44 -24.40 10.72
N MET A 317 -21.76 -23.26 10.52
CA MET A 317 -21.15 -22.49 11.61
C MET A 317 -22.14 -22.16 12.75
N PRO A 318 -21.70 -22.21 14.02
CA PRO A 318 -22.48 -21.66 15.12
C PRO A 318 -22.58 -20.14 14.98
N ARG A 319 -23.80 -19.60 15.09
CA ARG A 319 -24.08 -18.17 15.16
C ARG A 319 -23.29 -17.57 16.33
N ILE A 320 -22.38 -16.65 16.05
CA ILE A 320 -21.66 -15.90 17.07
C ILE A 320 -22.68 -15.05 17.83
N SER A 321 -22.93 -15.40 19.10
CA SER A 321 -23.80 -14.63 20.00
C SER A 321 -23.28 -13.19 20.13
N PRO A 322 -24.16 -12.17 20.11
CA PRO A 322 -23.74 -10.78 20.24
C PRO A 322 -23.32 -10.51 21.68
N SER A 323 -22.03 -10.69 21.99
CA SER A 323 -21.47 -10.27 23.28
C SER A 323 -21.64 -8.75 23.46
N ILE A 324 -22.23 -8.38 24.60
CA ILE A 324 -22.51 -7.01 25.04
C ILE A 324 -21.16 -6.34 25.35
N SER A 325 -20.63 -5.60 24.38
CA SER A 325 -19.37 -4.86 24.52
C SER A 325 -19.64 -3.41 24.91
N PRO A 326 -18.78 -2.74 25.70
CA PRO A 326 -18.87 -1.30 26.00
C PRO A 326 -18.89 -0.39 24.75
N ILE A 327 -18.43 -0.90 23.60
CA ILE A 327 -18.54 -0.25 22.28
C ILE A 327 -20.01 -0.09 21.85
N ALA A 328 -20.91 -0.98 22.28
CA ALA A 328 -22.34 -0.91 21.95
C ALA A 328 -23.01 0.30 22.61
N PHE A 329 -22.53 0.72 23.78
CA PHE A 329 -23.01 1.92 24.49
C PHE A 329 -22.55 3.21 23.80
N LEU A 330 -21.26 3.28 23.41
CA LEU A 330 -20.70 4.40 22.63
C LEU A 330 -21.38 4.50 21.24
N HIS A 331 -21.67 3.36 20.61
CA HIS A 331 -22.42 3.26 19.36
C HIS A 331 -23.88 3.70 19.50
N LYS A 332 -24.49 3.61 20.69
CA LYS A 332 -25.87 4.06 20.92
C LYS A 332 -25.93 5.59 21.08
N ARG A 333 -24.88 6.20 21.64
CA ARG A 333 -24.79 7.64 21.90
C ARG A 333 -24.29 8.46 20.71
N LEU A 334 -23.39 7.92 19.89
CA LEU A 334 -22.80 8.65 18.76
C LEU A 334 -23.73 8.70 17.53
N TRP A 335 -24.66 7.73 17.36
CA TRP A 335 -25.45 7.54 16.15
C TRP A 335 -26.94 7.80 16.42
N ARG A 336 -27.45 8.94 15.94
CA ARG A 336 -28.83 9.40 16.23
C ARG A 336 -29.89 8.71 15.35
N SER A 337 -29.62 8.41 14.09
CA SER A 337 -30.60 7.75 13.20
C SER A 337 -30.41 6.22 13.10
N PRO A 338 -31.51 5.45 12.92
CA PRO A 338 -31.45 4.00 12.76
C PRO A 338 -30.76 3.55 11.46
N SER A 339 -30.91 4.34 10.38
CA SER A 339 -30.23 4.13 9.07
C SER A 339 -28.70 4.19 9.22
N GLN A 340 -28.19 5.23 9.89
CA GLN A 340 -26.76 5.39 10.12
C GLN A 340 -26.20 4.30 11.04
N ARG A 341 -26.98 3.80 12.00
CA ARG A 341 -26.58 2.67 12.87
C ARG A 341 -26.42 1.37 12.09
N ALA A 342 -27.32 1.08 11.15
CA ALA A 342 -27.24 -0.13 10.33
C ALA A 342 -26.05 -0.08 9.37
N CYS A 343 -25.87 1.05 8.67
CA CYS A 343 -24.73 1.27 7.78
C CYS A 343 -23.40 1.26 8.57
N CYS A 344 -23.33 1.92 9.72
CA CYS A 344 -22.15 1.87 10.58
C CYS A 344 -21.87 0.45 11.09
N LYS A 345 -22.88 -0.30 11.52
CA LYS A 345 -22.66 -1.70 11.96
C LYS A 345 -22.16 -2.57 10.81
N PHE A 346 -22.66 -2.37 9.60
CA PHE A 346 -22.17 -3.07 8.42
C PHE A 346 -20.72 -2.69 8.13
N VAL A 347 -20.42 -1.40 7.99
CA VAL A 347 -19.07 -0.88 7.74
C VAL A 347 -18.09 -1.26 8.85
N ALA A 348 -18.47 -1.10 10.11
CA ALA A 348 -17.65 -1.49 11.26
C ALA A 348 -17.51 -3.02 11.39
N ARG A 349 -18.48 -3.84 10.97
CA ARG A 349 -18.29 -5.30 10.93
C ARG A 349 -17.44 -5.75 9.74
N SER A 350 -17.47 -5.00 8.64
CA SER A 350 -16.59 -5.19 7.48
C SER A 350 -15.16 -4.77 7.79
N LEU A 351 -14.96 -3.68 8.53
CA LEU A 351 -13.65 -3.13 8.88
C LEU A 351 -13.06 -3.71 10.17
N LEU A 352 -13.88 -3.89 11.20
CA LEU A 352 -13.45 -4.22 12.57
C LEU A 352 -14.02 -5.58 12.98
N ARG A 353 -13.36 -6.64 12.50
CA ARG A 353 -13.44 -7.97 13.12
C ARG A 353 -12.38 -8.11 14.24
N LYS A 354 -12.26 -7.06 15.10
CA LYS A 354 -11.49 -6.84 16.38
C LYS A 354 -10.15 -7.60 16.56
N SER A 355 -9.02 -7.03 17.00
CA SER A 355 -8.70 -5.88 17.85
C SER A 355 -7.22 -5.53 17.60
N LEU A 356 -6.85 -4.26 17.53
CA LEU A 356 -5.44 -3.86 17.57
C LEU A 356 -4.96 -3.83 19.01
N SER A 357 -3.94 -4.64 19.30
CA SER A 357 -3.10 -4.47 20.47
C SER A 357 -2.33 -3.15 20.34
N SER A 358 -2.25 -2.39 21.43
CA SER A 358 -1.36 -1.25 21.61
C SER A 358 0.09 -1.68 21.37
N LEU A 359 0.64 -1.34 20.20
CA LEU A 359 2.07 -1.47 19.94
C LEU A 359 2.74 -0.19 20.45
N SER A 360 3.22 -0.22 21.68
CA SER A 360 4.12 0.80 22.21
C SER A 360 5.52 0.56 21.63
N LEU A 361 5.89 1.31 20.60
CA LEU A 361 7.26 1.38 20.12
C LEU A 361 8.00 2.41 20.97
N HIS A 362 8.81 1.95 21.92
CA HIS A 362 9.75 2.79 22.64
C HIS A 362 10.98 2.98 21.74
N PHE A 363 11.21 4.22 21.30
CA PHE A 363 12.47 4.62 20.70
C PHE A 363 13.15 5.58 21.69
N PHE A 364 14.23 5.12 22.32
CA PHE A 364 15.03 5.98 23.18
C PHE A 364 16.03 6.77 22.33
N VAL A 365 15.76 8.04 22.10
CA VAL A 365 16.78 9.05 21.77
C VAL A 365 16.36 10.37 22.44
N GLU A 366 17.00 10.73 23.54
CA GLU A 366 16.91 12.09 24.09
C GLU A 366 17.52 13.07 23.08
N SER A 367 16.73 14.05 22.63
CA SER A 367 17.16 15.13 21.75
C SER A 367 16.69 16.45 22.31
N ASN A 368 17.62 17.27 22.83
CA ASN A 368 17.37 18.64 23.29
C ASN A 368 17.17 19.66 22.15
N THR A 369 16.80 19.20 20.95
CA THR A 369 16.60 20.05 19.76
C THR A 369 15.15 19.98 19.29
N SER A 370 14.62 21.08 18.73
CA SER A 370 13.29 21.17 18.14
C SER A 370 13.02 20.02 17.14
N PRO A 371 11.77 19.51 17.02
CA PRO A 371 11.47 18.35 16.20
C PRO A 371 11.78 18.64 14.72
N PRO A 372 12.51 17.75 14.03
CA PRO A 372 12.77 17.90 12.60
C PRO A 372 11.47 17.70 11.80
N VAL A 373 11.32 18.46 10.71
CA VAL A 373 10.17 18.36 9.78
C VAL A 373 9.96 16.92 9.31
N GLU A 374 11.07 16.21 9.08
CA GLU A 374 11.07 14.81 8.68
C GLU A 374 10.25 13.93 9.64
N PHE A 375 10.45 14.07 10.96
CA PHE A 375 9.70 13.31 11.97
C PHE A 375 8.23 13.72 12.01
N LEU A 376 7.96 15.04 12.00
CA LEU A 376 6.61 15.61 11.99
C LEU A 376 5.82 15.17 10.76
N SER A 377 6.48 14.79 9.65
CA SER A 377 5.81 14.36 8.42
C SER A 377 5.20 12.95 8.49
N ILE A 378 5.73 12.06 9.35
CA ILE A 378 5.32 10.65 9.43
C ILE A 378 3.82 10.49 9.70
N PRO A 379 3.22 11.20 10.68
CA PRO A 379 1.79 11.12 10.95
C PRO A 379 0.91 11.61 9.79
N PHE A 380 1.35 12.64 9.06
CA PHE A 380 0.63 13.15 7.89
C PHE A 380 0.64 12.14 6.76
N ILE A 381 1.80 11.56 6.44
CA ILE A 381 1.95 10.50 5.42
C ILE A 381 1.05 9.31 5.78
N LEU A 382 1.13 8.82 7.02
CA LEU A 382 0.40 7.65 7.47
C LEU A 382 -1.12 7.87 7.44
N SER A 383 -1.58 9.04 7.90
CA SER A 383 -3.01 9.40 7.85
C SER A 383 -3.51 9.56 6.42
N TYR A 384 -2.69 10.13 5.51
CA TYR A 384 -3.03 10.26 4.10
C TYR A 384 -3.21 8.89 3.44
N CYS A 385 -2.20 8.02 3.53
CA CYS A 385 -2.23 6.67 2.96
C CYS A 385 -3.41 5.86 3.50
N LEU A 386 -3.66 5.92 4.81
CA LEU A 386 -4.75 5.20 5.46
C LEU A 386 -6.12 5.72 5.02
N LEU A 387 -6.33 7.04 5.00
CA LEU A 387 -7.62 7.63 4.63
C LEU A 387 -7.94 7.45 3.14
N VAL A 388 -6.95 7.68 2.26
CA VAL A 388 -7.09 7.45 0.81
C VAL A 388 -7.31 5.96 0.53
N GLY A 389 -6.51 5.07 1.14
CA GLY A 389 -6.67 3.62 0.97
C GLY A 389 -8.03 3.12 1.42
N MET A 390 -8.53 3.60 2.56
CA MET A 390 -9.88 3.27 3.06
C MET A 390 -10.98 3.83 2.15
N ARG A 391 -10.80 5.05 1.61
CA ARG A 391 -11.72 5.65 0.64
C ARG A 391 -11.80 4.84 -0.65
N PHE A 392 -10.69 4.29 -1.14
CA PHE A 392 -10.69 3.36 -2.27
C PHE A 392 -11.33 2.02 -1.91
N ALA A 393 -11.05 1.49 -0.71
CA ALA A 393 -11.65 0.25 -0.25
C ALA A 393 -13.19 0.32 -0.18
N PHE A 394 -13.76 1.49 0.11
CA PHE A 394 -15.22 1.70 0.08
C PHE A 394 -15.85 1.49 -1.30
N GLU A 395 -15.07 1.61 -2.38
CA GLU A 395 -15.54 1.37 -3.75
C GLU A 395 -15.43 -0.10 -4.16
N ILE A 396 -14.69 -0.91 -3.42
CA ILE A 396 -14.53 -2.34 -3.69
C ILE A 396 -15.71 -3.08 -3.03
N PRO A 397 -16.59 -3.73 -3.81
CA PRO A 397 -17.70 -4.48 -3.24
C PRO A 397 -17.22 -5.70 -2.47
N LEU A 398 -17.68 -5.86 -1.23
CA LEU A 398 -17.51 -7.09 -0.46
C LEU A 398 -18.63 -8.09 -0.77
N ASP A 399 -19.84 -7.58 -0.99
CA ASP A 399 -21.01 -8.35 -1.42
C ASP A 399 -21.95 -7.43 -2.21
N LEU A 400 -22.00 -7.62 -3.53
CA LEU A 400 -22.88 -6.87 -4.42
C LEU A 400 -24.36 -7.10 -4.10
N ARG A 401 -24.72 -8.29 -3.61
CA ARG A 401 -26.11 -8.60 -3.28
C ARG A 401 -26.57 -7.77 -2.08
N ALA A 402 -25.69 -7.43 -1.14
CA ALA A 402 -26.06 -6.61 0.01
C ALA A 402 -26.62 -5.22 -0.38
N ASN A 403 -26.39 -4.75 -1.60
CA ASN A 403 -26.90 -3.47 -2.11
C ASN A 403 -28.44 -3.37 -2.08
N TRP A 404 -29.17 -4.47 -2.33
CA TRP A 404 -30.64 -4.45 -2.43
C TRP A 404 -31.30 -3.93 -1.14
N ILE A 405 -30.74 -4.30 0.03
CA ILE A 405 -31.34 -3.94 1.32
C ILE A 405 -31.19 -2.44 1.59
N PHE A 406 -30.07 -1.86 1.15
CA PHE A 406 -29.80 -0.44 1.30
C PHE A 406 -30.65 0.37 0.33
N ARG A 407 -30.86 -0.12 -0.90
CA ARG A 407 -31.76 0.51 -1.88
C ARG A 407 -33.21 0.56 -1.40
N LEU A 408 -33.65 -0.43 -0.63
CA LEU A 408 -35.02 -0.48 -0.07
C LEU A 408 -35.19 0.43 1.16
N TRP A 409 -34.15 0.59 1.99
CA TRP A 409 -34.24 1.24 3.30
C TRP A 409 -33.69 2.67 3.37
N LEU A 410 -32.75 3.05 2.50
CA LEU A 410 -32.18 4.40 2.51
C LEU A 410 -32.97 5.30 1.57
N ASP A 411 -33.39 6.43 2.12
CA ASP A 411 -33.91 7.56 1.36
C ASP A 411 -32.77 8.19 0.53
N PRO A 412 -32.86 8.20 -0.82
CA PRO A 412 -31.82 8.73 -1.70
C PRO A 412 -31.48 10.20 -1.48
N ASP A 413 -32.44 10.98 -0.98
CA ASP A 413 -32.29 12.42 -0.73
C ASP A 413 -31.65 12.69 0.64
N ARG A 414 -31.65 11.70 1.54
CA ARG A 414 -30.96 11.78 2.84
C ARG A 414 -29.49 11.43 2.69
N HIS A 415 -28.63 12.41 2.97
CA HIS A 415 -27.16 12.33 2.88
C HIS A 415 -26.52 11.49 4.03
N ASP A 416 -27.23 10.47 4.49
CA ASP A 416 -26.86 9.67 5.66
C ASP A 416 -25.59 8.85 5.43
N SER A 417 -25.34 8.34 4.22
CA SER A 417 -24.17 7.48 3.93
C SER A 417 -22.84 8.23 4.11
N ARG A 418 -22.78 9.49 3.67
CA ARG A 418 -21.57 10.31 3.77
C ARG A 418 -21.23 10.61 5.23
N SER A 419 -22.26 10.87 6.04
CA SER A 419 -22.07 11.07 7.49
C SER A 419 -21.50 9.82 8.17
N VAL A 420 -21.91 8.63 7.72
CA VAL A 420 -21.39 7.34 8.19
C VAL A 420 -19.94 7.16 7.75
N ALA A 421 -19.65 7.33 6.46
CA ALA A 421 -18.30 7.21 5.90
C ALA A 421 -17.33 8.18 6.61
N ARG A 422 -17.75 9.43 6.83
CA ARG A 422 -16.96 10.44 7.57
C ARG A 422 -16.59 9.97 8.97
N ARG A 423 -17.59 9.54 9.74
CA ARG A 423 -17.38 9.10 11.13
C ARG A 423 -16.52 7.86 11.21
N VAL A 424 -16.68 6.92 10.28
CA VAL A 424 -15.86 5.71 10.20
C VAL A 424 -14.41 6.07 9.90
N LEU A 425 -14.17 6.92 8.89
CA LEU A 425 -12.81 7.35 8.52
C LEU A 425 -12.12 8.07 9.69
N LEU A 426 -12.80 9.06 10.30
CA LEU A 426 -12.24 9.81 11.43
C LEU A 426 -12.03 8.94 12.67
N MET A 427 -13.01 8.11 13.02
CA MET A 427 -12.87 7.21 14.17
C MET A 427 -11.69 6.27 13.95
N PHE A 428 -11.52 5.73 12.73
CA PHE A 428 -10.43 4.82 12.44
C PHE A 428 -9.06 5.51 12.43
N SER A 429 -8.92 6.63 11.72
CA SER A 429 -7.65 7.36 11.64
C SER A 429 -7.24 7.96 12.99
N LEU A 430 -8.14 8.66 13.67
CA LEU A 430 -7.84 9.34 14.93
C LEU A 430 -7.63 8.35 16.08
N PHE A 431 -8.40 7.26 16.13
CA PHE A 431 -8.21 6.24 17.17
C PHE A 431 -6.91 5.47 17.00
N CYS A 432 -6.52 5.12 15.77
CA CYS A 432 -5.31 4.35 15.53
C CYS A 432 -4.04 5.21 15.60
N LEU A 433 -4.07 6.42 15.04
CA LEU A 433 -2.88 7.26 14.88
C LEU A 433 -2.77 8.36 15.94
N GLY A 434 -3.89 8.84 16.51
CA GLY A 434 -3.88 9.93 17.49
C GLY A 434 -3.08 9.61 18.76
N PRO A 435 -3.33 8.48 19.45
CA PRO A 435 -2.54 8.12 20.63
C PRO A 435 -1.07 7.87 20.31
N LEU A 436 -0.78 7.23 19.16
CA LEU A 436 0.59 6.96 18.74
C LEU A 436 1.38 8.25 18.50
N THR A 437 0.78 9.18 17.76
CA THR A 437 1.37 10.49 17.48
C THR A 437 1.62 11.27 18.76
N PHE A 438 0.62 11.34 19.64
CA PHE A 438 0.72 12.02 20.93
C PHE A 438 1.85 11.46 21.79
N LEU A 439 1.88 10.14 22.01
CA LEU A 439 2.86 9.49 22.87
C LEU A 439 4.29 9.62 22.29
N CYS A 440 4.45 9.41 20.98
CA CYS A 440 5.74 9.56 20.33
C CYS A 440 6.25 11.02 20.32
N THR A 441 5.38 12.03 20.30
CA THR A 441 5.86 13.42 20.46
C THR A 441 6.11 13.77 21.92
N LEU A 442 5.32 13.23 22.84
CA LEU A 442 5.41 13.50 24.26
C LEU A 442 6.73 13.01 24.84
N GLU A 443 7.14 11.79 24.49
CA GLU A 443 8.35 11.15 25.02
C GLU A 443 9.64 11.89 24.65
N PHE A 444 9.63 12.63 23.54
CA PHE A 444 10.84 13.25 23.00
C PHE A 444 10.88 14.78 23.13
N TRP A 445 9.72 15.46 23.04
CA TRP A 445 9.67 16.94 22.95
C TRP A 445 8.73 17.57 23.99
N GLY A 446 8.19 16.79 24.93
CA GLY A 446 7.35 17.26 26.02
C GLY A 446 5.87 17.49 25.67
N TRP A 447 5.09 17.94 26.66
CA TRP A 447 3.63 17.93 26.57
C TRP A 447 3.05 19.02 25.66
N THR A 448 3.69 20.20 25.60
CA THR A 448 3.20 21.35 24.82
C THR A 448 3.31 21.10 23.32
N THR A 449 4.48 20.64 22.87
CA THR A 449 4.72 20.26 21.47
C THR A 449 3.85 19.08 21.05
N ALA A 450 3.67 18.10 21.92
CA ALA A 450 2.80 16.96 21.67
C ALA A 450 1.34 17.37 21.46
N LEU A 451 0.79 18.22 22.33
CA LEU A 451 -0.58 18.72 22.21
C LEU A 451 -0.77 19.52 20.91
N LEU A 452 0.17 20.39 20.59
CA LEU A 452 0.07 21.29 19.44
C LEU A 452 0.17 20.51 18.13
N HIS A 453 1.19 19.66 17.98
CA HIS A 453 1.37 18.80 16.81
C HIS A 453 0.15 17.90 16.57
N THR A 454 -0.34 17.23 17.61
CA THR A 454 -1.50 16.33 17.48
C THR A 454 -2.79 17.06 17.16
N THR A 455 -2.95 18.30 17.63
CA THR A 455 -4.11 19.14 17.33
C THR A 455 -4.09 19.59 15.87
N VAL A 456 -2.96 20.11 15.38
CA VAL A 456 -2.78 20.52 13.98
C VAL A 456 -2.96 19.32 13.04
N TRP A 457 -2.34 18.19 13.36
CA TRP A 457 -2.52 16.94 12.64
C TRP A 457 -4.00 16.50 12.60
N CYS A 458 -4.69 16.48 13.75
CA CYS A 458 -6.10 16.12 13.83
C CYS A 458 -6.96 17.03 12.93
N ALA A 459 -6.73 18.35 12.99
CA ALA A 459 -7.46 19.30 12.18
C ALA A 459 -7.23 19.10 10.67
N CYS A 460 -5.99 18.82 10.26
CA CYS A 460 -5.66 18.49 8.87
C CYS A 460 -6.31 17.18 8.41
N THR A 461 -6.36 16.15 9.26
CA THR A 461 -7.05 14.89 8.91
C THR A 461 -8.56 15.07 8.75
N VAL A 462 -9.19 15.95 9.53
CA VAL A 462 -10.62 16.30 9.36
C VAL A 462 -10.86 16.94 8.00
N VAL A 463 -10.02 17.90 7.61
CA VAL A 463 -10.12 18.53 6.28
C VAL A 463 -9.90 17.51 5.16
N LEU A 464 -8.92 16.62 5.28
CA LEU A 464 -8.69 15.57 4.29
C LEU A 464 -9.92 14.67 4.13
N VAL A 465 -10.54 14.24 5.22
CA VAL A 465 -11.78 13.44 5.16
C VAL A 465 -12.90 14.20 4.46
N GLU A 466 -13.04 15.50 4.71
CA GLU A 466 -14.05 16.33 4.03
C GLU A 466 -13.77 16.46 2.53
N ILE A 467 -12.51 16.61 2.12
CA ILE A 467 -12.08 16.62 0.71
C ILE A 467 -12.38 15.26 0.05
N LEU A 468 -11.96 14.15 0.66
CA LEU A 468 -12.16 12.80 0.12
C LEU A 468 -13.65 12.43 -0.04
N LEU A 469 -14.50 13.07 0.76
CA LEU A 469 -15.94 12.84 0.77
C LEU A 469 -16.76 13.93 0.06
N VAL A 470 -16.19 14.93 -0.64
CA VAL A 470 -17.03 15.97 -1.30
C VAL A 470 -18.04 15.38 -2.27
N ARG A 471 -17.61 14.40 -3.08
CA ARG A 471 -18.42 13.75 -4.12
C ARG A 471 -18.84 12.33 -3.72
N PHE A 472 -18.78 12.00 -2.42
CA PHE A 472 -19.11 10.65 -1.98
C PHE A 472 -20.62 10.47 -1.85
N ARG A 473 -21.18 9.65 -2.76
CA ARG A 473 -22.62 9.39 -2.91
C ARG A 473 -23.00 7.92 -2.81
N LYS A 474 -22.05 7.06 -2.44
CA LYS A 474 -22.22 5.60 -2.47
C LYS A 474 -22.38 5.04 -1.05
N VAL A 475 -22.96 3.86 -0.95
CA VAL A 475 -22.91 3.08 0.29
C VAL A 475 -21.63 2.22 0.27
N PRO A 476 -20.72 2.38 1.24
CA PRO A 476 -19.44 1.67 1.24
C PRO A 476 -19.61 0.15 1.07
N PHE A 477 -18.79 -0.47 0.22
CA PHE A 477 -18.68 -1.93 -0.02
C PHE A 477 -19.87 -2.61 -0.71
N THR A 478 -20.83 -1.87 -1.27
CA THR A 478 -22.06 -2.45 -1.85
C THR A 478 -22.27 -2.15 -3.33
N CYS A 479 -21.66 -1.08 -3.85
CA CYS A 479 -21.81 -0.68 -5.25
C CYS A 479 -20.85 -1.44 -6.16
N GLN A 480 -21.25 -1.62 -7.43
CA GLN A 480 -20.37 -2.15 -8.47
C GLN A 480 -19.14 -1.27 -8.69
N TYR A 481 -18.07 -1.87 -9.24
CA TYR A 481 -16.87 -1.14 -9.62
C TYR A 481 -17.22 -0.02 -10.59
N PRO A 482 -16.69 1.21 -10.40
CA PRO A 482 -16.80 2.21 -11.43
C PRO A 482 -16.05 1.72 -12.68
N PRO A 483 -16.67 1.78 -13.88
CA PRO A 483 -15.91 1.59 -15.11
C PRO A 483 -14.79 2.64 -15.13
N PHE A 484 -13.58 2.25 -15.53
CA PHE A 484 -12.46 3.19 -15.64
C PHE A 484 -12.79 4.24 -16.70
N GLN A 485 -13.25 5.42 -16.26
CA GLN A 485 -13.60 6.53 -17.14
C GLN A 485 -12.34 7.30 -17.57
N SER A 486 -12.46 8.07 -18.65
CA SER A 486 -11.41 8.92 -19.24
C SER A 486 -10.80 9.94 -18.26
N HIS A 487 -11.50 10.35 -17.21
CA HIS A 487 -11.00 11.27 -16.18
C HIS A 487 -10.11 10.61 -15.09
N SER A 488 -9.90 9.29 -15.16
CA SER A 488 -9.14 8.52 -14.16
C SER A 488 -7.69 9.01 -13.94
N PRO A 489 -6.91 9.39 -14.97
CA PRO A 489 -5.55 9.88 -14.77
C PRO A 489 -5.48 11.19 -13.97
N LEU A 490 -6.42 12.10 -14.19
CA LEU A 490 -6.53 13.38 -13.47
C LEU A 490 -6.79 13.18 -11.97
N ILE A 491 -7.60 12.18 -11.63
CA ILE A 491 -7.87 11.80 -10.24
C ILE A 491 -6.59 11.26 -9.57
N VAL A 492 -5.83 10.41 -10.27
CA VAL A 492 -4.54 9.90 -9.76
C VAL A 492 -3.56 11.06 -9.53
N VAL A 493 -3.43 11.98 -10.48
CA VAL A 493 -2.60 13.19 -10.32
C VAL A 493 -3.05 14.03 -9.12
N GLY A 494 -4.35 14.20 -8.93
CA GLY A 494 -4.90 14.87 -7.75
C GLY A 494 -4.51 14.19 -6.43
N TYR A 495 -4.56 12.86 -6.37
CA TYR A 495 -4.09 12.10 -5.20
C TYR A 495 -2.57 12.19 -4.98
N LEU A 496 -1.76 12.25 -6.04
CA LEU A 496 -0.32 12.45 -5.90
C LEU A 496 0.01 13.87 -5.41
N PHE A 497 -0.72 14.87 -5.92
CA PHE A 497 -0.59 16.25 -5.47
C PHE A 497 -1.00 16.42 -4.00
N GLY A 498 -2.11 15.80 -3.59
CA GLY A 498 -2.53 15.75 -2.19
C GLY A 498 -1.49 15.10 -1.28
N PHE A 499 -0.86 14.01 -1.74
CA PHE A 499 0.22 13.34 -1.01
C PHE A 499 1.42 14.28 -0.83
N PHE A 500 1.82 15.00 -1.88
CA PHE A 500 2.92 15.96 -1.83
C PHE A 500 2.66 17.09 -0.81
N ILE A 501 1.43 17.61 -0.74
CA ILE A 501 1.03 18.61 0.26
C ILE A 501 1.17 18.05 1.69
N PHE A 502 0.65 16.84 1.92
CA PHE A 502 0.69 16.18 3.24
C PHE A 502 2.11 15.81 3.68
N GLN A 503 2.97 15.47 2.73
CA GLN A 503 4.34 15.10 3.02
C GLN A 503 5.26 16.30 3.23
N THR A 504 5.08 17.38 2.46
CA THR A 504 6.07 18.47 2.38
C THR A 504 5.58 19.77 3.00
N TRP A 505 4.36 20.20 2.70
CA TRP A 505 3.86 21.52 3.09
C TRP A 505 3.30 21.52 4.51
N LEU A 506 2.37 20.62 4.82
CA LEU A 506 1.72 20.58 6.14
C LEU A 506 2.71 20.38 7.29
N PRO A 507 3.72 19.49 7.22
CA PRO A 507 4.67 19.31 8.31
C PRO A 507 5.56 20.53 8.53
N ARG A 508 5.87 21.30 7.47
CA ARG A 508 6.62 22.56 7.58
C ARG A 508 5.80 23.64 8.26
N LEU A 509 4.53 23.78 7.89
CA LEU A 509 3.61 24.71 8.54
C LEU A 509 3.40 24.34 10.02
N ASP A 510 3.28 23.05 10.30
CA ASP A 510 3.16 22.52 11.66
C ASP A 510 4.43 22.79 12.49
N GLN A 511 5.61 22.63 11.90
CA GLN A 511 6.86 22.98 12.56
C GLN A 511 6.93 24.48 12.93
N TRP A 512 6.42 25.38 12.08
CA TRP A 512 6.34 26.81 12.43
C TRP A 512 5.49 27.06 13.67
N SER A 513 4.40 26.32 13.83
CA SER A 513 3.56 26.42 15.02
C SER A 513 4.20 25.84 16.28
N VAL A 514 5.19 24.94 16.14
CA VAL A 514 6.00 24.45 17.25
C VAL A 514 7.05 25.47 17.68
N TYR A 515 7.62 26.25 16.75
CA TYR A 515 8.56 27.32 17.07
C TYR A 515 7.87 28.53 17.71
N ASP A 516 6.78 29.00 17.10
CA ASP A 516 5.98 30.12 17.58
C ASP A 516 4.51 29.71 17.74
N PRO A 517 4.03 29.44 18.97
CA PRO A 517 2.65 28.99 19.21
C PRO A 517 1.58 29.96 18.68
N ILE A 518 1.90 31.24 18.55
CA ILE A 518 1.01 32.26 17.98
C ILE A 518 0.73 31.97 16.50
N LEU A 519 1.71 31.40 15.77
CA LEU A 519 1.52 31.01 14.37
C LEU A 519 0.51 29.88 14.20
N ALA A 520 0.24 29.09 15.25
CA ALA A 520 -0.83 28.08 15.24
C ALA A 520 -2.20 28.70 14.95
N VAL A 521 -2.41 29.98 15.30
CA VAL A 521 -3.68 30.69 15.04
C VAL A 521 -3.97 30.80 13.54
N TRP A 522 -2.94 30.88 12.68
CA TRP A 522 -3.11 30.94 11.22
C TRP A 522 -3.70 29.66 10.60
N PHE A 523 -3.63 28.52 11.30
CA PHE A 523 -4.31 27.30 10.84
C PHE A 523 -5.83 27.43 10.89
N VAL A 524 -6.37 28.23 11.80
CA VAL A 524 -7.83 28.41 11.94
C VAL A 524 -8.45 29.06 10.69
N PRO A 525 -8.00 30.23 10.21
CA PRO A 525 -8.53 30.81 8.97
C PRO A 525 -8.18 29.95 7.75
N LEU A 526 -7.01 29.32 7.70
CA LEU A 526 -6.63 28.43 6.59
C LEU A 526 -7.60 27.25 6.46
N LEU A 527 -7.78 26.47 7.52
CA LEU A 527 -8.70 25.32 7.53
C LEU A 527 -10.15 25.77 7.38
N GLY A 528 -10.51 26.89 8.00
CA GLY A 528 -11.83 27.53 7.85
C GLY A 528 -12.15 27.91 6.41
N SER A 529 -11.18 28.49 5.68
CA SER A 529 -11.34 28.85 4.26
C SER A 529 -11.53 27.62 3.38
N VAL A 530 -10.78 26.54 3.64
CA VAL A 530 -10.92 25.28 2.91
C VAL A 530 -12.28 24.64 3.20
N LEU A 531 -12.69 24.54 4.46
CA LEU A 531 -14.00 24.00 4.84
C LEU A 531 -15.16 24.84 4.30
N GLY A 532 -15.02 26.17 4.30
CA GLY A 532 -15.97 27.12 3.70
C GLY A 532 -16.05 26.99 2.18
N GLY A 533 -14.91 26.84 1.51
CA GLY A 533 -14.87 26.55 0.07
C GLY A 533 -15.52 25.21 -0.27
N LEU A 534 -15.30 24.17 0.55
CA LEU A 534 -15.94 22.86 0.38
C LEU A 534 -17.44 22.92 0.65
N SER A 535 -17.91 23.71 1.61
CA SER A 535 -19.34 23.87 1.88
C SER A 535 -20.03 24.65 0.77
N TRP A 536 -19.40 25.72 0.27
CA TRP A 536 -19.87 26.49 -0.88
C TRP A 536 -19.89 25.67 -2.16
N TYR A 537 -18.83 24.92 -2.45
CA TYR A 537 -18.79 24.02 -3.59
C TYR A 537 -19.92 22.98 -3.56
N ARG A 538 -20.26 22.48 -2.35
CA ARG A 538 -21.38 21.54 -2.17
C ARG A 538 -22.75 22.20 -2.32
N SER A 539 -22.92 23.45 -1.92
CA SER A 539 -24.20 24.14 -2.12
C SER A 539 -24.46 24.37 -3.62
N GLN A 540 -23.40 24.57 -4.41
CA GLN A 540 -23.47 24.72 -5.87
C GLN A 540 -23.66 23.42 -6.67
N MET A 541 -23.49 22.24 -6.05
CA MET A 541 -23.78 20.98 -6.75
C MET A 541 -25.26 20.88 -7.12
N LEU A 542 -25.54 20.36 -8.32
CA LEU A 542 -26.89 20.02 -8.76
C LEU A 542 -27.53 19.01 -7.79
N ASP A 543 -28.85 19.03 -7.64
CA ASP A 543 -29.52 18.12 -6.69
C ASP A 543 -29.48 16.66 -7.14
N MET A 544 -29.45 16.40 -8.45
CA MET A 544 -29.13 15.06 -9.00
C MET A 544 -27.74 14.59 -8.54
N ASP A 545 -26.81 15.53 -8.41
CA ASP A 545 -25.44 15.33 -7.95
C ASP A 545 -25.32 15.28 -6.41
N LYS A 546 -26.43 15.28 -5.68
CA LYS A 546 -26.45 15.11 -4.22
C LYS A 546 -27.06 13.76 -3.81
N ARG A 547 -27.86 13.16 -4.69
CA ARG A 547 -28.56 11.90 -4.46
C ARG A 547 -27.60 10.71 -4.33
N LEU A 548 -27.99 9.76 -3.47
CA LEU A 548 -27.30 8.48 -3.31
C LEU A 548 -27.37 7.67 -4.61
N THR A 549 -26.24 7.13 -5.03
CA THR A 549 -26.13 6.25 -6.19
C THR A 549 -25.91 4.81 -5.72
N PHE A 550 -26.80 3.90 -6.10
CA PHE A 550 -26.71 2.47 -5.76
C PHE A 550 -26.07 1.63 -6.87
N GLU A 551 -26.11 2.11 -8.11
CA GLU A 551 -25.50 1.48 -9.29
C GLU A 551 -24.69 2.55 -10.05
N ASN A 552 -23.58 2.17 -10.68
CA ASN A 552 -22.92 3.05 -11.65
C ASN A 552 -23.71 2.93 -12.95
N VAL A 553 -24.81 3.67 -13.06
CA VAL A 553 -25.42 3.87 -14.37
C VAL A 553 -24.36 4.61 -15.17
N SER A 554 -23.74 3.91 -16.13
CA SER A 554 -23.03 4.55 -17.21
C SER A 554 -24.01 5.56 -17.79
N THR A 555 -23.75 6.85 -17.60
CA THR A 555 -24.41 7.92 -18.34
C THR A 555 -23.95 7.86 -19.81
N THR A 556 -24.14 6.73 -20.46
CA THR A 556 -24.69 6.69 -21.80
C THR A 556 -26.18 6.89 -21.61
N ILE A 557 -26.65 8.13 -21.71
CA ILE A 557 -27.97 8.52 -22.23
C ILE A 557 -28.24 10.01 -21.87
N PHE A 558 -28.43 10.77 -22.95
CA PHE A 558 -28.95 12.13 -23.14
C PHE A 558 -28.03 13.37 -23.04
N LEU A 559 -27.73 13.84 -24.27
CA LEU A 559 -27.33 15.16 -24.80
C LEU A 559 -25.86 15.56 -24.70
#